data_AF-A0A9E1P699-F1
#
_entry.id   AF-A0A9E1P699-F1
#
_cell.length_a   1.000
_cell.length_b   1.000
_cell.length_c   1.000
_cell.angle_alpha   90.00
_cell.angle_beta   90.00
_cell.angle_gamma   90.00
#
_symmetry.space_group_name_H-M   'P 1'
#
loop_
_entity.id
_entity.type
_entity.pdbx_description
1 polymer ?
#
loop_
_entity_poly.entity_id
_entity_poly.type
_entity_poly.pdbx_seq_one_letter_code
_entity_poly.pdbx_strand_id
1 'polypeptide(L)'
;MNLERFIKNKSLREWVEALIFAVIVALIFRTWLFAPYRVPTGSMIHTIEIGDHLFVNKFAYGLVVPFTDTKLFSSKVERGDIIVFPYPEDPDKNFIKRVIGIGGDTIELIGENVYINGKLEKEAFVFLDETIYTVAMDNKIEIPEGKIFVMGDNRRNSKDSRYWGFVEEKKVQGKGAIIYWNHNPHSSLISGYRLDRIGTILR
;
A
#
# COMPACT_ATOMS: atom_id res chain seq x y z
N MET A 1 3.70 -18.39 -30.89
CA MET A 1 2.66 -19.41 -31.08
C MET A 1 2.25 -19.36 -32.55
N ASN A 2 2.44 -20.42 -33.33
CA ASN A 2 2.32 -20.33 -34.78
C ASN A 2 0.84 -20.48 -35.21
N LEU A 3 0.10 -19.36 -35.28
CA LEU A 3 -1.35 -19.33 -35.58
C LEU A 3 -1.68 -19.71 -37.04
N GLU A 4 -0.67 -19.85 -37.90
CA GLU A 4 -0.81 -20.20 -39.32
C GLU A 4 -1.56 -21.51 -39.56
N ARG A 5 -1.48 -22.46 -38.62
CA ARG A 5 -2.20 -23.74 -38.71
C ARG A 5 -3.70 -23.63 -38.48
N PHE A 6 -4.19 -22.56 -37.86
CA PHE A 6 -5.56 -22.46 -37.37
C PHE A 6 -6.38 -21.35 -38.03
N ILE A 7 -5.75 -20.24 -38.42
CA ILE A 7 -6.43 -19.11 -39.06
C ILE A 7 -5.85 -18.89 -40.45
N LYS A 8 -6.59 -19.29 -41.49
CA LYS A 8 -6.20 -19.11 -42.90
C LYS A 8 -6.32 -17.66 -43.38
N ASN A 9 -7.20 -16.86 -42.79
CA ASN A 9 -7.37 -15.45 -43.17
C ASN A 9 -6.27 -14.59 -42.54
N LYS A 10 -5.40 -14.02 -43.38
CA LYS A 10 -4.26 -13.19 -42.96
C LYS A 10 -4.67 -11.99 -42.10
N SER A 11 -5.72 -11.26 -42.50
CA SER A 11 -6.18 -10.07 -41.76
C SER A 11 -6.72 -10.46 -40.38
N LEU A 12 -7.53 -11.51 -40.30
CA LEU A 12 -8.04 -12.01 -39.02
C LEU A 12 -6.91 -12.45 -38.08
N ARG A 13 -5.87 -13.09 -38.63
CA ARG A 13 -4.70 -13.52 -37.85
C ARG A 13 -3.95 -12.33 -37.24
N GLU A 14 -3.69 -11.29 -38.02
CA GLU A 14 -3.00 -10.08 -37.53
C GLU A 14 -3.76 -9.43 -36.37
N TRP A 15 -5.09 -9.31 -36.47
CA TRP A 15 -5.93 -8.81 -35.38
C TRP A 15 -5.88 -9.69 -34.13
N VAL A 16 -5.89 -11.02 -34.30
CA VAL A 16 -5.81 -11.97 -33.17
C VAL A 16 -4.43 -11.93 -32.52
N GLU A 17 -3.34 -11.86 -33.29
CA GLU A 17 -1.98 -11.74 -32.77
C GLU A 17 -1.79 -10.43 -32.00
N ALA A 18 -2.30 -9.32 -32.52
CA ALA A 18 -2.28 -8.03 -31.82
C ALA A 18 -3.07 -8.08 -30.51
N LEU A 19 -4.24 -8.74 -30.50
CA LEU A 19 -5.04 -8.93 -29.29
C LEU A 19 -4.31 -9.79 -28.25
N ILE A 20 -3.70 -10.90 -28.67
CA ILE A 20 -2.91 -11.78 -27.79
C ILE A 20 -1.72 -11.00 -27.20
N PHE A 21 -1.00 -10.25 -28.04
CA PHE A 21 0.11 -9.41 -27.58
C PHE A 21 -0.37 -8.36 -26.57
N ALA A 22 -1.48 -7.66 -26.85
CA ALA A 22 -2.07 -6.70 -25.92
C ALA A 22 -2.48 -7.33 -24.59
N VAL A 23 -3.05 -8.54 -24.59
CA VAL A 23 -3.38 -9.29 -23.38
C VAL A 23 -2.13 -9.68 -22.60
N ILE A 24 -1.08 -10.17 -23.25
CA ILE A 24 0.19 -10.52 -22.60
C ILE A 24 0.82 -9.27 -21.96
N VAL A 25 0.88 -8.17 -22.70
CA VAL A 25 1.37 -6.88 -22.19
C VAL A 25 0.52 -6.44 -20.99
N ALA A 26 -0.82 -6.44 -21.10
CA ALA A 26 -1.69 -6.09 -20.00
C ALA A 26 -1.50 -6.98 -18.76
N LEU A 27 -1.26 -8.29 -18.95
CA LEU A 27 -0.96 -9.22 -17.87
C LEU A 27 0.40 -8.93 -17.22
N ILE A 28 1.45 -8.61 -17.99
CA ILE A 28 2.75 -8.20 -17.45
C ILE A 28 2.60 -6.90 -16.65
N PHE A 29 1.94 -5.89 -17.23
CA PHE A 29 1.69 -4.61 -16.57
C PHE A 29 0.86 -4.79 -15.29
N ARG A 30 -0.18 -5.63 -15.31
CA ARG A 30 -1.01 -5.93 -14.14
C ARG A 30 -0.25 -6.69 -13.05
N THR A 31 0.59 -7.64 -13.45
CA THR A 31 1.28 -8.51 -12.49
C THR A 31 2.41 -7.76 -11.82
N TRP A 32 3.18 -6.97 -12.58
CA TRP A 32 4.40 -6.36 -12.08
C TRP A 32 4.26 -4.86 -11.78
N LEU A 33 3.56 -4.05 -12.59
CA LEU A 33 3.70 -2.58 -12.55
C LEU A 33 2.79 -1.93 -11.52
N PHE A 34 1.49 -2.08 -11.72
CA PHE A 34 0.49 -1.39 -10.92
C PHE A 34 -0.62 -2.34 -10.50
N ALA A 35 -0.95 -2.33 -9.21
CA ALA A 35 -2.16 -2.97 -8.72
C ALA A 35 -3.20 -1.92 -8.31
N PRO A 36 -4.45 -2.04 -8.79
CA PRO A 36 -5.54 -1.20 -8.33
C PRO A 36 -6.03 -1.67 -6.97
N TYR A 37 -6.19 -0.75 -6.03
CA TYR A 37 -6.84 -1.01 -4.74
C TYR A 37 -7.96 0.00 -4.51
N ARG A 38 -9.07 -0.48 -3.95
CA ARG A 38 -10.16 0.36 -3.45
C ARG A 38 -9.96 0.57 -1.95
N VAL A 39 -10.26 1.78 -1.47
CA VAL A 39 -10.15 2.16 -0.06
C VAL A 39 -11.54 2.13 0.58
N PRO A 40 -11.85 1.10 1.40
CA PRO A 40 -13.15 1.00 2.05
C PRO A 40 -13.20 1.72 3.41
N THR A 41 -12.05 2.02 4.03
CA THR A 41 -11.98 2.55 5.41
C THR A 41 -11.31 3.92 5.48
N GLY A 42 -11.62 4.65 6.55
CA GLY A 42 -11.14 6.03 6.78
C GLY A 42 -9.83 6.15 7.56
N SER A 43 -9.00 5.09 7.66
CA SER A 43 -7.80 5.12 8.50
C SER A 43 -6.70 6.05 7.97
N MET A 44 -6.77 6.41 6.69
CA MET A 44 -5.81 7.29 6.01
C MET A 44 -6.42 8.64 5.65
N ILE A 45 -7.58 9.01 6.22
CA ILE A 45 -8.23 10.32 6.00
C ILE A 45 -7.21 11.44 6.21
N HIS A 46 -7.37 12.53 5.45
CA HIS A 46 -6.43 13.64 5.20
C HIS A 46 -5.42 13.39 4.08
N THR A 47 -5.15 12.13 3.73
CA THR A 47 -4.36 11.79 2.54
C THR A 47 -5.15 10.93 1.57
N ILE A 48 -5.76 9.85 2.07
CA ILE A 48 -6.59 8.92 1.29
C ILE A 48 -7.97 8.83 1.94
N GLU A 49 -9.00 9.06 1.14
CA GLU A 49 -10.37 9.08 1.60
C GLU A 49 -11.15 7.83 1.19
N ILE A 50 -12.26 7.59 1.89
CA ILE A 50 -13.15 6.49 1.58
C ILE A 50 -13.68 6.65 0.15
N GLY A 51 -13.63 5.55 -0.62
CA GLY A 51 -14.04 5.54 -2.02
C GLY A 51 -12.92 5.87 -3.02
N ASP A 52 -11.73 6.27 -2.54
CA ASP A 52 -10.55 6.38 -3.40
C ASP A 52 -10.20 5.01 -3.98
N HIS A 53 -9.80 5.03 -5.25
CA HIS A 53 -9.09 3.95 -5.89
C HIS A 53 -7.69 4.44 -6.23
N LEU A 54 -6.70 3.70 -5.77
CA LEU A 54 -5.30 4.02 -5.96
C LEU A 54 -4.61 2.98 -6.82
N PHE A 55 -3.63 3.44 -7.59
CA PHE A 55 -2.61 2.56 -8.12
C PHE A 55 -1.47 2.45 -7.12
N VAL A 56 -1.06 1.21 -6.88
CA VAL A 56 0.09 0.86 -6.07
C VAL A 56 1.22 0.44 -7.01
N ASN A 57 2.35 1.12 -6.90
CA ASN A 57 3.58 0.77 -7.60
C ASN A 57 4.28 -0.38 -6.88
N LYS A 58 4.25 -1.58 -7.46
CA LYS A 58 4.93 -2.75 -6.89
C LYS A 58 6.44 -2.73 -7.13
N PHE A 59 6.88 -2.11 -8.24
CA PHE A 59 8.31 -1.97 -8.55
C PHE A 59 9.06 -1.11 -7.55
N ALA A 60 8.37 -0.26 -6.79
CA ALA A 60 8.99 0.59 -5.79
C ALA A 60 9.84 -0.21 -4.79
N TYR A 61 9.52 -1.48 -4.55
CA TYR A 61 10.25 -2.36 -3.62
C TYR A 61 10.82 -3.60 -4.31
N GLY A 62 11.07 -3.50 -5.62
CA GLY A 62 11.66 -4.54 -6.44
C GLY A 62 10.69 -5.31 -7.31
N LEU A 63 11.26 -6.01 -8.29
CA LEU A 63 10.54 -6.83 -9.25
C LEU A 63 10.55 -8.29 -8.80
N VAL A 64 9.38 -8.84 -8.50
CA VAL A 64 9.26 -10.28 -8.22
C VAL A 64 9.40 -11.05 -9.53
N VAL A 65 10.37 -11.97 -9.57
CA VAL A 65 10.53 -12.86 -10.73
C VAL A 65 9.36 -13.85 -10.75
N PRO A 66 8.64 -13.99 -11.89
CA PRO A 66 7.53 -14.93 -12.00
C PRO A 66 7.90 -16.32 -11.53
N PHE A 67 6.97 -16.96 -10.81
CA PHE A 67 7.12 -18.33 -10.31
C PHE A 67 8.23 -18.51 -9.26
N THR A 68 8.74 -17.43 -8.66
CA THR A 68 9.73 -17.47 -7.58
C THR A 68 9.43 -16.40 -6.51
N ASP A 69 10.03 -16.54 -5.32
CA ASP A 69 9.96 -15.53 -4.25
C ASP A 69 11.11 -14.49 -4.32
N THR A 70 11.92 -14.52 -5.38
CA THR A 70 13.10 -13.67 -5.51
C THR A 70 12.72 -12.28 -6.05
N LYS A 71 13.11 -11.23 -5.33
CA LYS A 71 12.97 -9.83 -5.77
C LYS A 71 14.27 -9.36 -6.43
N LEU A 72 14.19 -8.96 -7.71
CA LEU A 72 15.24 -8.24 -8.41
C LEU A 72 15.14 -6.74 -8.07
N PHE A 73 16.29 -6.08 -7.87
CA PHE A 73 16.34 -4.64 -7.57
C PHE A 73 15.47 -4.23 -6.37
N SER A 74 15.60 -4.95 -5.25
CA SER A 74 14.85 -4.63 -4.02
C SER A 74 15.34 -3.31 -3.44
N SER A 75 14.53 -2.27 -3.57
CA SER A 75 14.68 -1.04 -2.78
C SER A 75 14.13 -1.25 -1.38
N LYS A 76 14.73 -0.59 -0.40
CA LYS A 76 14.22 -0.59 0.97
C LYS A 76 13.01 0.32 1.09
N VAL A 77 12.13 0.01 2.03
CA VAL A 77 11.04 0.87 2.44
C VAL A 77 11.60 2.08 3.18
N GLU A 78 11.10 3.27 2.85
CA GLU A 78 11.54 4.52 3.47
C GLU A 78 10.47 5.05 4.43
N ARG A 79 10.90 5.87 5.40
CA ARG A 79 9.95 6.58 6.27
C ARG A 79 9.09 7.54 5.43
N GLY A 80 7.82 7.64 5.79
CA GLY A 80 6.83 8.45 5.09
C GLY A 80 6.14 7.70 3.95
N ASP A 81 6.68 6.57 3.48
CA ASP A 81 6.06 5.78 2.43
C ASP A 81 4.64 5.35 2.82
N ILE A 82 3.69 5.55 1.91
CA ILE A 82 2.38 4.93 2.02
C ILE A 82 2.47 3.57 1.35
N ILE A 83 2.24 2.51 2.11
CA ILE A 83 2.43 1.14 1.63
C ILE A 83 1.16 0.31 1.72
N VAL A 84 1.09 -0.72 0.87
CA VAL A 84 0.07 -1.76 0.94
C VAL A 84 0.70 -3.09 1.34
N PHE A 85 0.11 -3.75 2.32
CA PHE A 85 0.62 -5.02 2.87
C PHE A 85 -0.54 -5.88 3.39
N PRO A 86 -0.38 -7.21 3.46
CA PRO A 86 -1.38 -8.09 4.06
C PRO A 86 -1.44 -7.84 5.57
N TYR A 87 -2.65 -7.75 6.11
CA TYR A 87 -2.88 -7.51 7.53
C TYR A 87 -2.31 -8.66 8.38
N PRO A 88 -1.48 -8.41 9.42
CA PRO A 88 -0.80 -9.48 10.13
C PRO A 88 -1.70 -10.53 10.81
N GLU A 89 -2.88 -10.14 11.31
CA GLU A 89 -3.82 -11.08 11.95
C GLU A 89 -4.73 -11.81 10.94
N ASP A 90 -4.96 -11.24 9.75
CA ASP A 90 -5.80 -11.81 8.70
C ASP A 90 -5.21 -11.45 7.31
N PRO A 91 -4.28 -12.29 6.79
CA PRO A 91 -3.53 -11.99 5.56
C PRO A 91 -4.36 -11.91 4.28
N ASP A 92 -5.63 -12.36 4.31
CA ASP A 92 -6.54 -12.23 3.17
C ASP A 92 -7.00 -10.78 2.96
N LYS A 93 -6.80 -9.91 3.96
CA LYS A 93 -7.10 -8.48 3.91
C LYS A 93 -5.83 -7.68 3.68
N ASN A 94 -5.89 -6.73 2.74
CA ASN A 94 -4.81 -5.77 2.52
C ASN A 94 -5.08 -4.46 3.27
N PHE A 95 -4.05 -3.93 3.91
CA PHE A 95 -4.09 -2.68 4.65
C PHE A 95 -3.19 -1.64 3.98
N ILE A 96 -3.61 -0.39 4.08
CA ILE A 96 -2.85 0.78 3.62
C ILE A 96 -2.50 1.62 4.84
N LYS A 97 -1.21 1.88 5.04
CA LYS A 97 -0.68 2.68 6.16
C LYS A 97 0.57 3.45 5.73
N ARG A 98 0.92 4.47 6.51
CA ARG A 98 2.17 5.20 6.37
C ARG A 98 3.26 4.57 7.22
N VAL A 99 4.45 4.45 6.67
CA VAL A 99 5.65 4.00 7.38
C VAL A 99 6.14 5.13 8.26
N ILE A 100 6.22 4.86 9.57
CA ILE A 100 6.68 5.82 10.56
C ILE A 100 8.14 5.51 10.92
N GLY A 101 8.46 4.24 11.16
CA GLY A 101 9.82 3.80 11.44
C GLY A 101 10.21 2.55 10.66
N ILE A 102 11.51 2.40 10.46
CA ILE A 102 12.16 1.28 9.76
C ILE A 102 13.17 0.59 10.69
N GLY A 103 13.72 -0.55 10.28
CA GLY A 103 14.74 -1.28 11.05
C GLY A 103 15.87 -0.40 11.58
N GLY A 104 16.23 -0.57 12.85
CA GLY A 104 17.23 0.23 13.57
C GLY A 104 16.66 1.52 14.19
N ASP A 105 15.44 1.93 13.85
CA ASP A 105 14.81 3.07 14.50
C ASP A 105 14.32 2.72 15.89
N THR A 106 14.25 3.73 16.74
CA THR A 106 13.67 3.62 18.07
C THR A 106 12.38 4.41 18.15
N ILE A 107 11.32 3.76 18.62
CA ILE A 107 9.99 4.33 18.81
C ILE A 107 9.71 4.44 20.29
N GLU A 108 9.22 5.60 20.70
CA GLU A 108 8.79 5.85 22.07
C GLU A 108 7.42 6.54 22.02
N LEU A 109 6.47 6.01 22.77
CA LEU A 109 5.13 6.58 22.89
C LEU A 109 5.02 7.23 24.27
N ILE A 110 4.96 8.56 24.32
CA ILE A 110 4.84 9.32 25.57
C ILE A 110 3.54 10.12 25.53
N GLY A 111 2.56 9.71 26.35
CA GLY A 111 1.22 10.27 26.31
C GLY A 111 0.58 10.08 24.93
N GLU A 112 0.15 11.18 24.30
CA GLU A 112 -0.39 11.15 22.94
C GLU A 112 0.68 11.35 21.85
N ASN A 113 1.97 11.36 22.16
CA ASN A 113 3.02 11.69 21.19
C ASN A 113 3.87 10.47 20.81
N VAL A 114 4.24 10.37 19.53
CA VAL A 114 5.26 9.43 19.06
C VAL A 114 6.59 10.15 18.85
N TYR A 115 7.65 9.57 19.40
CA TYR A 115 9.01 9.99 19.19
C TYR A 115 9.75 8.93 18.40
N ILE A 116 10.51 9.37 17.39
CA ILE A 116 11.35 8.50 16.57
C ILE A 116 12.78 8.95 16.74
N ASN A 117 13.65 8.07 17.23
CA ASN A 117 15.03 8.40 17.57
C ASN A 117 15.13 9.62 18.49
N GLY A 118 14.20 9.73 19.44
CA GLY A 118 14.10 10.84 20.41
C GLY A 118 13.53 12.16 19.86
N LYS A 119 13.21 12.23 18.56
CA LYS A 119 12.59 13.42 17.95
C LYS A 119 11.07 13.25 17.91
N LEU A 120 10.35 14.26 18.41
CA LEU A 120 8.89 14.31 18.30
C LEU A 120 8.48 14.29 16.83
N GLU A 121 7.68 13.30 16.46
CA GLU A 121 7.06 13.21 15.16
C GLU A 121 5.72 13.96 15.21
N LYS A 122 5.71 15.20 14.71
CA LYS A 122 4.60 16.16 14.87
C LYS A 122 3.26 15.67 14.33
N GLU A 123 3.27 14.71 13.42
CA GLU A 123 2.06 14.17 12.79
C GLU A 123 1.60 12.87 13.45
N ALA A 124 2.38 12.34 14.41
CA ALA A 124 2.15 11.05 15.02
C ALA A 124 1.60 11.18 16.43
N PHE A 125 0.27 11.24 16.49
CA PHE A 125 -0.46 11.20 17.75
C PHE A 125 -0.89 9.76 18.10
N VAL A 126 -0.92 9.44 19.39
CA VAL A 126 -1.40 8.18 19.97
C VAL A 126 -2.70 8.47 20.71
N PHE A 127 -3.73 7.64 20.50
CA PHE A 127 -4.87 7.60 21.41
C PHE A 127 -4.66 6.39 22.29
N LEU A 128 -4.54 6.57 23.60
CA LEU A 128 -4.32 5.48 24.55
C LEU A 128 -5.69 4.87 24.91
N ASP A 129 -6.05 3.77 24.27
CA ASP A 129 -7.06 2.83 24.78
C ASP A 129 -6.34 1.82 25.70
N GLU A 130 -7.00 1.36 26.76
CA GLU A 130 -6.47 0.40 27.73
C GLU A 130 -6.11 -0.96 27.09
N THR A 131 -6.49 -1.18 25.84
CA THR A 131 -6.15 -2.36 25.03
C THR A 131 -4.83 -2.24 24.24
N ILE A 132 -4.13 -1.10 24.29
CA ILE A 132 -2.87 -0.82 23.54
C ILE A 132 -1.62 -1.42 24.23
N TYR A 133 -1.83 -2.44 25.06
CA TYR A 133 -0.75 -3.15 25.73
C TYR A 133 -0.24 -4.31 24.88
N THR A 134 0.92 -4.10 24.25
CA THR A 134 2.03 -5.06 24.42
C THR A 134 3.40 -4.45 24.14
N VAL A 135 3.51 -3.24 23.57
CA VAL A 135 4.81 -2.73 23.12
C VAL A 135 5.31 -1.49 23.88
N ALA A 136 4.44 -0.57 24.32
CA ALA A 136 4.89 0.78 24.67
C ALA A 136 4.18 1.42 25.87
N MET A 137 4.37 0.87 27.07
CA MET A 137 4.31 1.70 28.28
C MET A 137 5.71 1.78 28.87
N ASP A 138 6.24 3.01 28.86
CA ASP A 138 7.55 3.47 29.33
C ASP A 138 8.82 2.86 28.70
N ASN A 139 8.69 2.02 27.68
CA ASN A 139 9.84 1.44 26.98
C ASN A 139 9.99 1.99 25.56
N LYS A 140 11.12 2.65 25.33
CA LYS A 140 11.69 2.88 24.01
C LYS A 140 11.95 1.53 23.34
N ILE A 141 11.35 1.30 22.18
CA ILE A 141 11.47 0.03 21.44
C ILE A 141 12.27 0.24 20.17
N GLU A 142 13.26 -0.60 19.95
CA GLU A 142 13.99 -0.65 18.69
C GLU A 142 13.23 -1.52 17.67
N ILE A 143 13.05 -1.02 16.45
CA ILE A 143 12.46 -1.77 15.35
C ILE A 143 13.50 -2.76 14.83
N PRO A 144 13.24 -4.08 14.86
CA PRO A 144 14.18 -5.05 14.34
C PRO A 144 14.46 -4.86 12.84
N GLU A 145 15.66 -5.23 12.40
CA GLU A 145 16.01 -5.25 10.97
C GLU A 145 15.00 -6.05 10.13
N GLY A 146 14.67 -5.53 8.95
CA GLY A 146 13.66 -6.11 8.06
C GLY A 146 12.21 -5.96 8.54
N LYS A 147 11.98 -5.18 9.61
CA LYS A 147 10.64 -4.81 10.09
C LYS A 147 10.41 -3.30 10.00
N ILE A 148 9.13 -2.94 10.00
CA ILE A 148 8.67 -1.56 9.92
C ILE A 148 7.54 -1.32 10.92
N PHE A 149 7.44 -0.07 11.41
CA PHE A 149 6.34 0.40 12.25
C PHE A 149 5.47 1.35 11.44
N VAL A 150 4.17 1.06 11.35
CA VAL A 150 3.25 1.77 10.46
C VAL A 150 2.07 2.36 11.22
N MET A 151 1.59 3.53 10.78
CA MET A 151 0.42 4.20 11.36
C MET A 151 -0.51 4.70 10.25
N GLY A 152 -1.79 4.82 10.57
CA GLY A 152 -2.74 5.50 9.68
C GLY A 152 -2.69 7.00 9.90
N ASP A 153 -2.89 7.78 8.83
CA ASP A 153 -2.89 9.25 8.92
C ASP A 153 -4.06 9.76 9.78
N ASN A 154 -5.18 9.02 9.81
CA ASN A 154 -6.27 9.23 10.77
C ASN A 154 -5.93 8.56 12.11
N ARG A 155 -4.99 9.16 12.85
CA ARG A 155 -4.34 8.59 14.04
C ARG A 155 -5.31 8.08 15.11
N ARG A 156 -6.44 8.75 15.30
CA ARG A 156 -7.47 8.38 16.30
C ARG A 156 -8.38 7.25 15.84
N ASN A 157 -8.48 7.02 14.53
CA ASN A 157 -9.38 6.04 13.94
C ASN A 157 -8.63 5.12 12.97
N SER A 158 -7.55 4.52 13.47
CA SER A 158 -6.70 3.61 12.70
C SER A 158 -6.25 2.45 13.58
N LYS A 159 -6.68 1.23 13.23
CA LYS A 159 -6.02 0.00 13.67
C LYS A 159 -4.71 -0.09 12.88
N ASP A 160 -3.57 -0.01 13.56
CA ASP A 160 -2.20 0.00 12.99
C ASP A 160 -1.16 -0.64 13.93
N SER A 161 0.14 -0.41 13.71
CA SER A 161 1.22 -1.06 14.50
C SER A 161 1.15 -0.81 15.99
N ARG A 162 0.38 0.18 16.46
CA ARG A 162 0.09 0.36 17.89
C ARG A 162 -0.70 -0.82 18.48
N TYR A 163 -1.47 -1.53 17.67
CA TYR A 163 -2.35 -2.62 18.11
C TYR A 163 -1.74 -4.01 17.88
N TRP A 164 -0.96 -4.19 16.80
CA TRP A 164 -0.42 -5.50 16.41
C TRP A 164 1.12 -5.55 16.30
N GLY A 165 1.81 -4.46 16.59
CA GLY A 165 3.26 -4.37 16.49
C GLY A 165 3.78 -4.22 15.05
N PHE A 166 4.97 -4.76 14.79
CA PHE A 166 5.70 -4.51 13.54
C PHE A 166 5.17 -5.31 12.35
N VAL A 167 5.40 -4.76 11.15
CA VAL A 167 5.14 -5.44 9.87
C VAL A 167 6.47 -5.89 9.27
N GLU A 168 6.49 -7.06 8.65
CA GLU A 168 7.64 -7.55 7.90
C GLU A 168 7.81 -6.75 6.60
N GLU A 169 8.95 -6.10 6.40
CA GLU A 169 9.23 -5.26 5.22
C GLU A 169 9.07 -6.07 3.91
N LYS A 170 9.49 -7.34 3.92
CA LYS A 170 9.36 -8.23 2.76
C LYS A 170 7.90 -8.48 2.32
N LYS A 171 6.93 -8.37 3.24
CA LYS A 171 5.50 -8.57 2.97
C LYS A 171 4.84 -7.36 2.31
N VAL A 172 5.54 -6.24 2.20
CA VAL A 172 5.03 -5.06 1.49
C VAL A 172 4.82 -5.40 0.02
N GLN A 173 3.59 -5.16 -0.45
CA GLN A 173 3.15 -5.46 -1.81
C GLN A 173 3.47 -4.32 -2.78
N GLY A 174 3.57 -3.08 -2.29
CA GLY A 174 3.98 -1.94 -3.10
C GLY A 174 3.72 -0.59 -2.40
N LYS A 175 4.18 0.48 -3.05
CA LYS A 175 4.05 1.87 -2.60
C LYS A 175 2.82 2.52 -3.25
N GLY A 176 1.98 3.18 -2.47
CA GLY A 176 0.89 4.00 -2.98
C GLY A 176 1.44 5.08 -3.90
N ALA A 177 0.94 5.17 -5.13
CA ALA A 177 1.49 6.06 -6.15
C ALA A 177 0.54 7.22 -6.47
N ILE A 178 -0.67 6.91 -6.93
CA ILE A 178 -1.61 7.92 -7.43
C ILE A 178 -3.06 7.50 -7.20
N ILE A 179 -3.92 8.46 -6.86
CA ILE A 179 -5.37 8.29 -6.85
C ILE A 179 -5.86 8.49 -8.29
N TYR A 180 -6.47 7.46 -8.89
CA TYR A 180 -6.95 7.53 -10.27
C TYR A 180 -8.47 7.66 -10.37
N TRP A 181 -9.18 7.42 -9.28
CA TRP A 181 -10.64 7.48 -9.24
C TRP A 181 -11.12 7.69 -7.80
N ASN A 182 -12.22 8.42 -7.64
CA ASN A 182 -12.97 8.45 -6.39
C ASN A 182 -14.46 8.42 -6.71
N HIS A 183 -15.19 7.55 -6.03
CA HIS A 183 -16.65 7.54 -6.12
C HIS A 183 -17.27 7.23 -4.76
N ASN A 184 -18.19 8.08 -4.33
CA ASN A 184 -19.04 7.83 -3.17
C ASN A 184 -20.30 7.04 -3.61
N PRO A 185 -20.40 5.74 -3.26
CA PRO A 185 -21.51 4.90 -3.70
C PRO A 185 -22.87 5.30 -3.10
N HIS A 186 -22.90 6.16 -2.07
CA HIS A 186 -24.12 6.61 -1.39
C HIS A 186 -24.67 7.94 -1.93
N SER A 187 -24.17 8.41 -3.07
CA SER A 187 -24.54 9.72 -3.63
C SER A 187 -25.07 9.59 -5.06
N SER A 188 -25.65 10.68 -5.60
CA SER A 188 -26.23 10.66 -6.94
C SER A 188 -25.19 10.38 -8.04
N LEU A 189 -25.65 9.90 -9.20
CA LEU A 189 -24.80 9.43 -10.32
C LEU A 189 -23.67 10.39 -10.72
N ILE A 190 -23.87 11.71 -10.64
CA ILE A 190 -22.87 12.71 -11.04
C ILE A 190 -22.19 13.34 -9.83
N SER A 191 -22.93 13.60 -8.75
CA SER A 191 -22.39 14.24 -7.55
C SER A 191 -21.47 13.34 -6.71
N GLY A 192 -21.45 12.03 -7.02
CA GLY A 192 -20.62 11.07 -6.30
C GLY A 192 -19.18 11.01 -6.74
N TYR A 193 -18.84 11.67 -7.85
CA TYR A 193 -17.47 11.75 -8.31
C TYR A 193 -16.75 12.95 -7.71
N ARG A 194 -15.58 12.71 -7.13
CA ARG A 194 -14.67 13.75 -6.67
C ARG A 194 -13.48 13.85 -7.60
N LEU A 195 -13.68 14.62 -8.66
CA LEU A 195 -12.70 14.78 -9.74
C LEU A 195 -11.44 15.52 -9.29
N ASP A 196 -11.54 16.35 -8.25
CA ASP A 196 -10.41 17.05 -7.60
C ASP A 196 -9.37 16.10 -7.01
N ARG A 197 -9.76 14.87 -6.68
CA ARG A 197 -8.86 13.82 -6.15
C ARG A 197 -8.15 13.02 -7.23
N ILE A 198 -8.61 13.09 -8.47
CA ILE A 198 -8.02 12.33 -9.57
C ILE A 198 -6.67 12.95 -9.92
N GLY A 199 -5.63 12.12 -9.98
CA GLY A 199 -4.27 12.55 -10.27
C GLY A 199 -3.45 12.95 -9.04
N THR A 200 -4.02 12.90 -7.83
CA THR A 200 -3.27 13.18 -6.60
C THR A 200 -2.16 12.15 -6.42
N ILE A 201 -0.91 12.64 -6.42
CA ILE A 201 0.28 11.82 -6.14
C ILE A 201 0.39 11.64 -4.64
N LEU A 202 0.49 10.37 -4.22
CA LEU A 202 0.68 10.01 -2.82
C LEU A 202 2.16 10.21 -2.46
N ARG A 203 2.40 10.97 -1.39
CA ARG A 203 3.72 11.24 -0.82
C ARG A 203 3.72 10.98 0.68
#